data_AF-F2DE55-F1
#
_entry.id   AF-F2DE55-F1
#
_cell.length_a   1.000
_cell.length_b   1.000
_cell.length_c   1.000
_cell.angle_alpha   90.00
_cell.angle_beta   90.00
_cell.angle_gamma   90.00
#
_symmetry.space_group_name_H-M   'P 1'
#
loop_
_entity.id
_entity.type
_entity.pdbx_description
1 polymer ?
#
loop_
_entity_poly.entity_id
_entity_poly.type
_entity_poly.pdbx_seq_one_letter_code
_entity_poly.pdbx_strand_id
1 'polypeptide(L)'
;MDMMFPRVEYALNFPFYATMERIGHKRNIEHFDVCGSQMLKTEHLPCHVNQDFLALAVEDFNFSQSIYQDELLHLESWAKGNRLDQLQFARQKLTYCYLAAAATIFPPELSDARMSWAKNGVLTTVVDDFFDVGGSKEEHENLITLVEKWDEHSKDEFYSEQVKILFSAIYTTVNQLGAVASAIQNRDVRKHLIELWLQLLRSMMSEAEWRMRKHVPTVEQYMSNAIVSFTLGPVVLTSLYFVGPKLSRCVVNDQEYNELFRLTSTIGRLLNDIRGLERESREGNLDYISLLVLHSGGSMSVETAKETIWKAIASCRKGLLKLVLRENTVVPRPCKELFWKMCKIVHLFYSQTDGFTSPNEMVSAVNAVIYEPLKLQTSSPSVPVQSEK
;
A
#
# COMPACT_ATOMS: atom_id res chain seq x y z
N MET A 1 -16.03 15.64 -29.74
CA MET A 1 -17.12 15.36 -28.77
C MET A 1 -16.95 14.02 -28.03
N ASP A 2 -16.12 13.09 -28.52
CA ASP A 2 -15.98 11.73 -27.96
C ASP A 2 -15.12 11.56 -26.69
N MET A 3 -14.31 12.53 -26.26
CA MET A 3 -13.43 12.35 -25.10
C MET A 3 -14.09 12.59 -23.72
N MET A 4 -15.32 13.11 -23.69
CA MET A 4 -15.99 13.49 -22.43
C MET A 4 -16.65 12.29 -21.74
N PHE A 5 -17.29 11.40 -22.51
CA PHE A 5 -18.01 10.25 -21.96
C PHE A 5 -17.09 9.29 -21.16
N PRO A 6 -15.91 8.89 -21.68
CA PRO A 6 -14.99 8.06 -20.91
C PRO A 6 -14.53 8.75 -19.62
N ARG A 7 -14.31 10.08 -19.65
CA ARG A 7 -13.85 10.84 -18.47
C ARG A 7 -14.88 10.82 -17.34
N VAL A 8 -16.16 10.99 -17.68
CA VAL A 8 -17.28 10.93 -16.73
C VAL A 8 -17.44 9.52 -16.16
N GLU A 9 -17.42 8.49 -17.01
CA GLU A 9 -17.54 7.09 -16.57
C GLU A 9 -16.45 6.70 -15.57
N TYR A 10 -15.19 7.06 -15.85
CA TYR A 10 -14.09 6.82 -14.91
C TYR A 10 -14.27 7.55 -13.58
N ALA A 11 -14.72 8.81 -13.58
CA ALA A 11 -14.92 9.57 -12.35
C ALA A 11 -16.04 8.98 -11.46
N LEU A 12 -17.04 8.35 -12.08
CA LEU A 12 -18.11 7.65 -11.37
C LEU A 12 -17.65 6.29 -10.83
N ASN A 13 -16.85 5.56 -11.61
CA ASN A 13 -16.35 4.24 -11.24
C ASN A 13 -15.20 4.30 -10.22
N PHE A 14 -14.41 5.37 -10.25
CA PHE A 14 -13.27 5.58 -9.37
C PHE A 14 -13.43 6.91 -8.61
N PRO A 15 -14.08 6.90 -7.44
CA PRO A 15 -14.14 8.09 -6.59
C PRO A 15 -12.74 8.51 -6.14
N PHE A 16 -12.57 9.76 -5.68
CA PHE A 16 -11.25 10.35 -5.37
C PHE A 16 -10.39 9.56 -4.36
N TYR A 17 -11.01 8.71 -3.54
CA TYR A 17 -10.37 7.83 -2.56
C TYR A 17 -10.03 6.43 -3.10
N ALA A 18 -10.38 6.13 -4.37
CA ALA A 18 -10.10 4.90 -5.08
C ALA A 18 -9.43 5.16 -6.45
N THR A 19 -9.10 6.42 -6.77
CA THR A 19 -8.30 6.77 -7.94
C THR A 19 -6.81 6.62 -7.62
N MET A 20 -6.06 6.09 -8.57
CA MET A 20 -4.60 6.05 -8.50
C MET A 20 -4.05 7.22 -9.28
N GLU A 21 -3.36 8.14 -8.61
CA GLU A 21 -2.92 9.41 -9.22
C GLU A 21 -2.02 9.14 -10.41
N ARG A 22 -1.14 8.14 -10.37
CA ARG A 22 -0.28 7.83 -11.51
C ARG A 22 -1.01 7.32 -12.74
N ILE A 23 -2.04 6.48 -12.55
CA ILE A 23 -2.92 6.02 -13.64
C ILE A 23 -3.74 7.20 -14.18
N GLY A 24 -4.22 8.07 -13.27
CA GLY A 24 -4.89 9.31 -13.62
C GLY A 24 -4.00 10.25 -14.43
N HIS A 25 -2.73 10.42 -14.05
CA HIS A 25 -1.75 11.22 -14.76
C HIS A 25 -1.50 10.67 -16.16
N LYS A 26 -1.24 9.36 -16.30
CA LYS A 26 -1.07 8.70 -17.61
C LYS A 26 -2.25 9.03 -18.53
N ARG A 27 -3.46 8.78 -18.04
CA ARG A 27 -4.68 9.02 -18.79
C ARG A 27 -4.88 10.48 -19.15
N ASN A 28 -4.63 11.39 -18.21
CA ASN A 28 -4.77 12.82 -18.44
C ASN A 28 -3.78 13.33 -19.49
N ILE A 29 -2.55 12.82 -19.49
CA ILE A 29 -1.52 13.13 -20.49
C ILE A 29 -1.93 12.62 -21.88
N GLU A 30 -2.34 11.35 -21.97
CA GLU A 30 -2.72 10.71 -23.25
C GLU A 30 -3.96 11.35 -23.91
N HIS A 31 -4.83 11.97 -23.11
CA HIS A 31 -6.04 12.63 -23.59
C HIS A 31 -5.99 14.16 -23.46
N PHE A 32 -4.81 14.74 -23.22
CA PHE A 32 -4.69 16.18 -23.02
C PHE A 32 -5.00 16.93 -24.32
N ASP A 33 -5.99 17.81 -24.28
CA ASP A 33 -6.35 18.64 -25.43
C ASP A 33 -5.50 19.92 -25.41
N VAL A 34 -4.44 19.90 -26.21
CA VAL A 34 -3.50 21.01 -26.36
C VAL A 34 -4.18 22.27 -26.87
N CYS A 35 -5.13 22.13 -27.80
CA CYS A 35 -5.84 23.25 -28.41
C CYS A 35 -6.92 23.79 -27.47
N GLY A 36 -7.52 22.92 -26.65
CA GLY A 36 -8.37 23.30 -25.51
C GLY A 36 -9.38 24.38 -25.84
N SER A 37 -10.17 24.21 -26.91
CA SER A 37 -11.20 25.18 -27.28
C SER A 37 -12.28 25.20 -26.19
N GLN A 38 -12.28 26.22 -25.34
CA GLN A 38 -13.40 26.46 -24.44
C GLN A 38 -14.52 27.14 -25.23
N MET A 39 -15.73 26.58 -25.18
CA MET A 39 -16.92 27.25 -25.71
C MET A 39 -17.26 28.47 -24.85
N LEU A 40 -16.64 29.61 -25.18
CA LEU A 40 -16.90 30.93 -24.62
C LEU A 40 -17.59 31.81 -25.67
N LYS A 41 -18.03 33.02 -25.30
CA LYS A 41 -18.60 33.99 -26.26
C LYS A 41 -17.63 34.37 -27.39
N THR A 42 -16.33 34.23 -27.15
CA THR A 42 -15.25 34.36 -28.13
C THR A 42 -14.27 33.24 -27.88
N GLU A 43 -13.81 32.56 -28.93
CA GLU A 43 -12.79 31.52 -28.81
C GLU A 43 -11.48 32.13 -28.32
N HIS A 44 -10.94 31.59 -27.23
CA HIS A 44 -9.62 31.93 -26.71
C HIS A 44 -8.77 30.67 -26.72
N LEU A 45 -7.62 30.72 -27.40
CA LEU A 45 -6.77 29.55 -27.65
C LEU A 45 -5.39 29.72 -26.96
N PRO A 46 -5.17 29.17 -25.75
CA PRO A 46 -3.88 29.22 -25.06
C PRO A 46 -2.92 28.12 -25.55
N CYS A 47 -2.81 27.92 -26.87
CA CYS A 47 -2.21 26.72 -27.49
C CYS A 47 -0.73 26.50 -27.09
N HIS A 48 0.10 27.54 -27.02
CA HIS A 48 1.53 27.38 -26.72
C HIS A 48 1.80 26.93 -25.28
N VAL A 49 1.13 27.53 -24.29
CA VAL A 49 1.30 27.18 -22.87
C VAL A 49 0.86 25.73 -22.60
N ASN A 50 -0.18 25.28 -23.30
CA ASN A 50 -0.66 23.90 -23.21
C ASN A 50 0.33 22.88 -23.82
N GLN A 51 1.10 23.26 -24.85
CA GLN A 51 2.16 22.41 -25.41
C GLN A 51 3.30 22.21 -24.40
N ASP A 52 3.73 23.28 -23.74
CA ASP A 52 4.81 23.20 -22.74
C ASP A 52 4.41 22.34 -21.54
N PHE A 53 3.17 22.47 -21.05
CA PHE A 53 2.66 21.60 -19.99
C PHE A 53 2.59 20.13 -20.40
N LEU A 54 2.16 19.85 -21.63
CA LEU A 54 2.13 18.47 -22.13
C LEU A 54 3.54 17.90 -22.26
N ALA A 55 4.48 18.66 -22.84
CA ALA A 55 5.87 18.24 -22.99
C ALA A 55 6.50 17.91 -21.63
N LEU A 56 6.35 18.80 -20.64
CA LEU A 56 6.85 18.57 -19.28
C LEU A 56 6.23 17.32 -18.65
N ALA A 57 4.91 17.14 -18.77
CA ALA A 57 4.22 15.99 -18.19
C ALA A 57 4.64 14.66 -18.84
N VAL A 58 4.90 14.66 -20.15
CA VAL A 58 5.44 13.49 -20.87
C VAL A 58 6.85 13.16 -20.39
N GLU A 59 7.72 14.16 -20.27
CA GLU A 59 9.10 13.97 -19.82
C GLU A 59 9.16 13.47 -18.38
N ASP A 60 8.44 14.10 -17.44
CA ASP A 60 8.30 13.64 -16.05
C ASP A 60 7.77 12.21 -16.00
N PHE A 61 6.78 11.89 -16.85
CA PHE A 61 6.18 10.58 -16.84
C PHE A 61 7.20 9.50 -17.23
N ASN A 62 7.89 9.71 -18.35
CA ASN A 62 8.88 8.77 -18.87
C ASN A 62 10.08 8.64 -17.93
N PHE A 63 10.56 9.74 -17.37
CA PHE A 63 11.66 9.73 -16.41
C PHE A 63 11.30 8.92 -15.16
N SER A 64 10.15 9.20 -14.53
CA SER A 64 9.70 8.45 -13.37
C SER A 64 9.49 6.96 -13.69
N GLN A 65 8.95 6.64 -14.87
CA GLN A 65 8.76 5.25 -15.30
C GLN A 65 10.10 4.50 -15.42
N SER A 66 11.15 5.15 -15.94
CA SER A 66 12.48 4.55 -16.02
C SER A 66 13.06 4.23 -14.64
N ILE A 67 12.85 5.12 -13.67
CA ILE A 67 13.23 4.89 -12.27
C ILE A 67 12.44 3.70 -11.70
N TYR A 68 11.15 3.61 -12.01
CA TYR A 68 10.34 2.52 -11.49
C TYR A 68 10.77 1.14 -11.99
N GLN A 69 11.19 1.06 -13.24
CA GLN A 69 11.73 -0.18 -13.83
C GLN A 69 13.05 -0.58 -13.17
N ASP A 70 13.96 0.38 -12.95
CA ASP A 70 15.24 0.14 -12.28
C ASP A 70 15.05 -0.28 -10.81
N GLU A 71 14.18 0.42 -10.07
CA GLU A 71 13.82 0.07 -8.69
C GLU A 71 13.21 -1.33 -8.60
N LEU A 72 12.36 -1.72 -9.56
CA LEU A 72 11.76 -3.04 -9.59
C LEU A 72 12.81 -4.14 -9.79
N LEU A 73 13.77 -3.94 -10.70
CA LEU A 73 14.90 -4.87 -10.90
C LEU A 73 15.76 -5.01 -9.63
N HIS A 74 15.99 -3.89 -8.93
CA HIS A 74 16.67 -3.90 -7.64
C HIS A 74 15.87 -4.65 -6.57
N LEU A 75 14.54 -4.51 -6.56
CA LEU A 75 13.66 -5.22 -5.63
C LEU A 75 13.66 -6.73 -5.91
N GLU A 76 13.59 -7.15 -7.17
CA GLU A 76 13.70 -8.56 -7.58
C GLU A 76 15.04 -9.17 -7.17
N SER A 77 16.13 -8.44 -7.43
CA SER A 77 17.48 -8.84 -7.03
C SER A 77 17.61 -8.96 -5.51
N TRP A 78 17.04 -8.03 -4.75
CA TRP A 78 17.00 -8.08 -3.29
C TRP A 78 16.19 -9.28 -2.79
N ALA A 79 15.01 -9.58 -3.37
CA ALA A 79 14.17 -10.69 -2.94
C ALA A 79 14.89 -12.04 -3.15
N LYS A 80 15.54 -12.21 -4.31
CA LYS A 80 16.37 -13.37 -4.62
C LYS A 80 17.62 -13.47 -3.74
N GLY A 81 18.28 -12.33 -3.47
CA GLY A 81 19.43 -12.27 -2.56
C GLY A 81 19.08 -12.69 -1.13
N ASN A 82 17.84 -12.46 -0.70
CA ASN A 82 17.29 -12.92 0.57
C ASN A 82 16.67 -14.33 0.49
N ARG A 83 16.76 -15.03 -0.65
CA ARG A 83 16.27 -16.40 -0.87
C ARG A 83 14.76 -16.56 -0.65
N LEU A 84 13.98 -15.48 -0.82
CA LEU A 84 12.52 -15.52 -0.64
C LEU A 84 11.84 -16.42 -1.68
N ASP A 85 12.47 -16.60 -2.85
CA ASP A 85 12.06 -17.51 -3.91
C ASP A 85 12.17 -19.01 -3.54
N GLN A 86 12.91 -19.34 -2.47
CA GLN A 86 13.03 -20.72 -1.97
C GLN A 86 11.87 -21.13 -1.07
N LEU A 87 11.08 -20.17 -0.57
CA LEU A 87 9.94 -20.41 0.31
C LEU A 87 8.70 -20.80 -0.51
N GLN A 88 8.48 -22.10 -0.69
CA GLN A 88 7.41 -22.62 -1.56
C GLN A 88 5.99 -22.28 -1.10
N PHE A 89 5.81 -21.98 0.18
CA PHE A 89 4.51 -21.55 0.72
C PHE A 89 4.17 -20.09 0.34
N ALA A 90 5.17 -19.28 0.00
CA ALA A 90 5.01 -17.84 -0.11
C ALA A 90 4.46 -17.41 -1.48
N ARG A 91 3.42 -16.58 -1.46
CA ARG A 91 2.81 -15.99 -2.64
C ARG A 91 3.75 -14.93 -3.24
N GLN A 92 3.91 -14.99 -4.55
CA GLN A 92 4.71 -14.00 -5.30
C GLN A 92 3.89 -12.73 -5.53
N LYS A 93 4.08 -11.72 -4.66
CA LYS A 93 3.37 -10.42 -4.72
C LYS A 93 4.29 -9.21 -4.85
N LEU A 94 5.54 -9.44 -5.26
CA LEU A 94 6.57 -8.41 -5.40
C LEU A 94 6.13 -7.22 -6.25
N THR A 95 5.59 -7.47 -7.44
CA THR A 95 5.13 -6.42 -8.36
C THR A 95 3.94 -5.64 -7.80
N TYR A 96 3.08 -6.27 -6.99
CA TYR A 96 1.93 -5.60 -6.37
C TYR A 96 2.36 -4.72 -5.19
N CYS A 97 3.28 -5.21 -4.37
CA CYS A 97 3.90 -4.43 -3.30
C CYS A 97 4.64 -3.21 -3.86
N TYR A 98 5.34 -3.37 -4.98
CA TYR A 98 6.01 -2.27 -5.66
C TYR A 98 5.03 -1.30 -6.33
N LEU A 99 3.97 -1.80 -6.97
CA LEU A 99 2.89 -0.97 -7.51
C LEU A 99 2.29 -0.05 -6.44
N ALA A 100 2.05 -0.56 -5.23
CA ALA A 100 1.52 0.25 -4.13
C ALA A 100 2.41 1.46 -3.80
N ALA A 101 3.72 1.28 -3.84
CA ALA A 101 4.70 2.35 -3.62
C ALA A 101 4.78 3.31 -4.83
N ALA A 102 5.04 2.79 -6.03
CA ALA A 102 5.25 3.58 -7.25
C ALA A 102 4.00 4.39 -7.65
N ALA A 103 2.81 3.83 -7.40
CA ALA A 103 1.57 4.50 -7.77
C ALA A 103 1.08 5.53 -6.72
N THR A 104 1.84 5.77 -5.65
CA THR A 104 1.53 6.80 -4.64
C THR A 104 2.68 7.75 -4.28
N ILE A 105 3.94 7.33 -4.41
CA ILE A 105 5.12 8.13 -4.07
C ILE A 105 5.84 8.55 -5.37
N PHE A 106 5.35 9.61 -6.02
CA PHE A 106 5.85 10.01 -7.35
C PHE A 106 7.22 10.67 -7.41
N PRO A 107 7.58 11.59 -6.49
CA PRO A 107 8.81 12.35 -6.63
C PRO A 107 10.02 11.40 -6.80
N PRO A 108 10.81 11.55 -7.88
CA PRO A 108 11.99 10.71 -8.15
C PRO A 108 12.91 10.55 -6.94
N GLU A 109 13.10 11.62 -6.18
CA GLU A 109 14.00 11.73 -5.02
C GLU A 109 13.55 10.87 -3.84
N LEU A 110 12.31 10.38 -3.82
CA LEU A 110 11.76 9.54 -2.77
C LEU A 110 11.94 8.03 -3.04
N SER A 111 13.00 7.66 -3.77
CA SER A 111 13.34 6.26 -4.06
C SER A 111 13.50 5.42 -2.79
N ASP A 112 14.19 5.93 -1.76
CA ASP A 112 14.34 5.22 -0.49
C ASP A 112 12.99 4.94 0.19
N ALA A 113 12.03 5.87 0.08
CA ALA A 113 10.68 5.68 0.61
C ALA A 113 9.93 4.58 -0.16
N ARG A 114 10.01 4.58 -1.50
CA ARG A 114 9.41 3.53 -2.34
C ARG A 114 10.02 2.16 -2.06
N MET A 115 11.35 2.09 -1.98
CA MET A 115 12.07 0.84 -1.73
C MET A 115 11.83 0.32 -0.30
N SER A 116 11.78 1.21 0.70
CA SER A 116 11.37 0.85 2.08
C SER A 116 9.97 0.23 2.09
N TRP A 117 9.02 0.90 1.43
CA TRP A 117 7.64 0.44 1.36
C TRP A 117 7.53 -0.93 0.69
N ALA A 118 8.14 -1.08 -0.49
CA ALA A 118 8.03 -2.29 -1.29
C ALA A 118 8.72 -3.48 -0.62
N LYS A 119 9.94 -3.31 -0.09
CA LYS A 119 10.66 -4.38 0.64
C LYS A 119 9.87 -4.86 1.85
N ASN A 120 9.38 -3.93 2.69
CA ASN A 120 8.55 -4.31 3.82
C ASN A 120 7.24 -4.98 3.38
N GLY A 121 6.58 -4.48 2.33
CA GLY A 121 5.34 -5.10 1.81
C GLY A 121 5.54 -6.52 1.32
N VAL A 122 6.67 -6.80 0.67
CA VAL A 122 7.04 -8.17 0.26
C VAL A 122 7.29 -9.03 1.49
N LEU A 123 8.13 -8.58 2.43
CA LEU A 123 8.43 -9.36 3.63
C LEU A 123 7.18 -9.64 4.47
N THR A 124 6.31 -8.65 4.68
CA THR A 124 5.11 -8.87 5.49
C THR A 124 4.16 -9.85 4.84
N THR A 125 4.08 -9.88 3.50
CA THR A 125 3.27 -10.87 2.76
C THR A 125 3.84 -12.28 2.90
N VAL A 126 5.15 -12.43 2.78
CA VAL A 126 5.82 -13.73 2.95
C VAL A 126 5.67 -14.22 4.40
N VAL A 127 5.77 -13.32 5.37
CA VAL A 127 5.59 -13.65 6.80
C VAL A 127 4.13 -13.99 7.10
N ASP A 128 3.16 -13.27 6.53
CA ASP A 128 1.73 -13.60 6.61
C ASP A 128 1.47 -15.05 6.16
N ASP A 129 1.98 -15.42 4.98
CA ASP A 129 1.87 -16.79 4.46
C ASP A 129 2.54 -17.82 5.37
N PHE A 130 3.63 -17.45 6.03
CA PHE A 130 4.32 -18.32 6.99
C PHE A 130 3.49 -18.57 8.25
N PHE A 131 2.81 -17.55 8.78
CA PHE A 131 1.92 -17.70 9.94
C PHE A 131 0.59 -18.38 9.60
N ASP A 132 0.14 -18.27 8.36
CA ASP A 132 -1.13 -18.81 7.89
C ASP A 132 -1.07 -20.27 7.47
N VAL A 133 -0.05 -20.63 6.69
CA VAL A 133 0.02 -21.96 6.06
C VAL A 133 1.41 -22.60 6.12
N GLY A 134 2.47 -21.79 6.16
CA GLY A 134 3.83 -22.26 5.92
C GLY A 134 4.54 -22.88 7.13
N GLY A 135 4.31 -22.34 8.33
CA GLY A 135 5.10 -22.65 9.52
C GLY A 135 4.33 -23.37 10.63
N SER A 136 5.05 -24.14 11.44
CA SER A 136 4.55 -24.70 12.70
C SER A 136 4.56 -23.68 13.83
N LYS A 137 3.85 -23.98 14.92
CA LYS A 137 3.86 -23.15 16.13
C LYS A 137 5.27 -22.92 16.67
N GLU A 138 6.09 -23.96 16.71
CA GLU A 138 7.47 -23.90 17.21
C GLU A 138 8.34 -23.01 16.31
N GLU A 139 8.11 -23.05 15.00
CA GLU A 139 8.77 -22.17 14.03
C GLU A 139 8.37 -20.70 14.23
N HIS A 140 7.08 -20.43 14.47
CA HIS A 140 6.58 -19.09 14.77
C HIS A 140 7.18 -18.53 16.06
N GLU A 141 7.20 -19.33 17.14
CA GLU A 141 7.79 -18.97 18.42
C GLU A 141 9.31 -18.72 18.31
N ASN A 142 10.02 -19.53 17.53
CA ASN A 142 11.44 -19.35 17.27
C ASN A 142 11.70 -18.04 16.50
N LEU A 143 10.94 -17.74 15.45
CA LEU A 143 11.06 -16.48 14.70
C LEU A 143 10.84 -15.26 15.61
N ILE A 144 9.82 -15.28 16.47
CA ILE A 144 9.55 -14.20 17.43
C ILE A 144 10.73 -14.05 18.40
N THR A 145 11.21 -15.16 18.97
CA THR A 145 12.33 -15.14 19.92
C THR A 145 13.59 -14.53 19.31
N LEU A 146 13.89 -14.87 18.05
CA LEU A 146 15.04 -14.31 17.32
C LEU A 146 14.92 -12.79 17.14
N VAL A 147 13.71 -12.29 16.85
CA VAL A 147 13.45 -10.84 16.71
C VAL A 147 13.47 -10.13 18.06
N GLU A 148 12.97 -10.75 19.14
CA GLU A 148 13.08 -10.24 20.51
C GLU A 148 14.53 -10.09 20.96
N LYS A 149 15.37 -11.07 20.60
CA LYS A 149 16.81 -11.08 20.89
C LYS A 149 17.63 -10.50 19.74
N TRP A 150 17.17 -9.41 19.14
CA TRP A 150 17.74 -8.83 17.92
C TRP A 150 19.27 -8.74 17.88
N ASP A 151 19.90 -8.24 18.95
CA ASP A 151 21.36 -8.06 19.01
C ASP A 151 22.10 -9.31 19.55
N GLU A 152 21.39 -10.30 20.11
CA GLU A 152 21.96 -11.52 20.72
C GLU A 152 21.62 -12.82 19.97
N HIS A 153 20.86 -12.74 18.88
CA HIS A 153 20.32 -13.87 18.11
C HIS A 153 21.38 -14.90 17.66
N SER A 154 22.66 -14.50 17.58
CA SER A 154 23.79 -15.40 17.29
C SER A 154 23.93 -16.59 18.26
N LYS A 155 23.28 -16.52 19.43
CA LYS A 155 23.26 -17.57 20.44
C LYS A 155 22.08 -18.54 20.28
N ASP A 156 21.09 -18.20 19.48
CA ASP A 156 19.87 -18.98 19.30
C ASP A 156 19.97 -19.83 18.03
N GLU A 157 19.50 -21.07 18.10
CA GLU A 157 19.40 -21.94 16.93
C GLU A 157 18.16 -21.60 16.10
N PHE A 158 18.31 -21.64 14.77
CA PHE A 158 17.18 -21.57 13.86
C PHE A 158 16.45 -22.91 13.88
N TYR A 159 15.15 -22.89 14.15
CA TYR A 159 14.33 -24.10 14.18
C TYR A 159 14.26 -24.79 12.81
N SER A 160 14.26 -24.00 11.73
CA SER A 160 14.28 -24.51 10.37
C SER A 160 14.99 -23.57 9.40
N GLU A 161 15.28 -24.07 8.20
CA GLU A 161 15.84 -23.26 7.12
C GLU A 161 14.87 -22.14 6.69
N GLN A 162 13.55 -22.36 6.81
CA GLN A 162 12.55 -21.34 6.50
C GLN A 162 12.61 -20.18 7.51
N VAL A 163 12.67 -20.49 8.81
CA VAL A 163 12.84 -19.48 9.87
C VAL A 163 14.13 -18.70 9.68
N LYS A 164 15.23 -19.40 9.33
CA LYS A 164 16.51 -18.76 9.02
C LYS A 164 16.41 -17.78 7.87
N ILE A 165 15.76 -18.15 6.77
CA ILE A 165 15.56 -17.27 5.61
C ILE A 165 14.75 -16.03 6.03
N LEU A 166 13.61 -16.23 6.70
CA LEU A 166 12.72 -15.13 7.11
C LEU A 166 13.41 -14.18 8.09
N PHE A 167 14.01 -14.71 9.16
CA PHE A 167 14.72 -13.90 10.13
C PHE A 167 15.87 -13.12 9.48
N SER A 168 16.69 -13.79 8.64
CA SER A 168 17.82 -13.13 7.98
C SER A 168 17.35 -12.00 7.05
N ALA A 169 16.24 -12.20 6.34
CA ALA A 169 15.66 -11.22 5.45
C ALA A 169 15.09 -10.01 6.22
N ILE A 170 14.35 -10.23 7.31
CA ILE A 170 13.86 -9.19 8.22
C ILE A 170 15.06 -8.45 8.83
N TYR A 171 16.02 -9.17 9.40
CA TYR A 171 17.20 -8.62 10.07
C TYR A 171 18.00 -7.71 9.15
N THR A 172 18.39 -8.22 7.98
CA THR A 172 19.21 -7.46 7.03
C THR A 172 18.47 -6.24 6.51
N THR A 173 17.18 -6.38 6.19
CA THR A 173 16.37 -5.28 5.64
C THR A 173 16.12 -4.20 6.69
N VAL A 174 15.75 -4.56 7.92
CA VAL A 174 15.50 -3.61 9.01
C VAL A 174 16.78 -2.87 9.40
N ASN A 175 17.93 -3.55 9.45
CA ASN A 175 19.20 -2.88 9.75
C ASN A 175 19.63 -1.94 8.61
N GLN A 176 19.47 -2.35 7.34
CA GLN A 176 19.77 -1.50 6.18
C GLN A 176 18.89 -0.25 6.17
N LEU A 177 17.56 -0.42 6.25
CA LEU A 177 16.62 0.70 6.27
C LEU A 177 16.81 1.57 7.52
N GLY A 178 17.09 0.94 8.67
CA GLY A 178 17.37 1.62 9.93
C GLY A 178 18.59 2.52 9.83
N ALA A 179 19.67 2.09 9.17
CA ALA A 179 20.86 2.92 8.97
C ALA A 179 20.58 4.15 8.10
N VAL A 180 19.91 3.96 6.95
CA VAL A 180 19.57 5.06 6.02
C VAL A 180 18.60 6.03 6.68
N ALA A 181 17.52 5.52 7.26
CA ALA A 181 16.53 6.33 7.97
C ALA A 181 17.16 7.09 9.14
N SER A 182 18.08 6.48 9.89
CA SER A 182 18.73 7.16 11.02
C SER A 182 19.61 8.32 10.55
N ALA A 183 20.27 8.19 9.40
CA ALA A 183 21.04 9.26 8.80
C ALA A 183 20.14 10.43 8.36
N ILE A 184 19.03 10.16 7.65
CA ILE A 184 18.04 11.17 7.24
C ILE A 184 17.48 11.89 8.49
N GLN A 185 17.09 11.11 9.49
CA GLN A 185 16.43 11.60 10.71
C GLN A 185 17.39 12.22 11.72
N ASN A 186 18.71 12.04 11.54
CA ASN A 186 19.75 12.45 12.48
C ASN A 186 19.53 11.92 13.91
N ARG A 187 19.01 10.69 14.00
CA ARG A 187 18.82 9.95 15.26
C ARG A 187 18.65 8.47 14.95
N ASP A 188 19.01 7.60 15.87
CA ASP A 188 18.70 6.17 15.71
C ASP A 188 17.17 5.95 15.70
N VAL A 189 16.68 5.30 14.65
CA VAL A 189 15.28 4.85 14.51
C VAL A 189 15.14 3.33 14.54
N ARG A 190 16.24 2.59 14.53
CA ARG A 190 16.26 1.12 14.36
C ARG A 190 15.41 0.41 15.41
N LYS A 191 15.49 0.83 16.67
CA LYS A 191 14.67 0.27 17.75
C LYS A 191 13.17 0.34 17.45
N HIS A 192 12.70 1.43 16.86
CA HIS A 192 11.30 1.55 16.47
C HIS A 192 10.95 0.58 15.33
N LEU A 193 11.83 0.41 14.35
CA LEU A 193 11.60 -0.53 13.25
C LEU A 193 11.52 -1.98 13.73
N ILE A 194 12.40 -2.38 14.65
CA ILE A 194 12.38 -3.71 15.28
C ILE A 194 11.07 -3.91 16.04
N GLU A 195 10.64 -2.92 16.81
CA GLU A 195 9.37 -2.96 17.55
C GLU A 195 8.15 -3.13 16.63
N LEU A 196 8.12 -2.45 15.48
CA LEU A 196 7.04 -2.60 14.49
C LEU A 196 6.94 -4.03 13.96
N TRP A 197 8.07 -4.68 13.69
CA TRP A 197 8.12 -6.08 13.27
C TRP A 197 7.71 -7.02 14.40
N LEU A 198 8.18 -6.79 15.62
CA LEU A 198 7.84 -7.62 16.77
C LEU A 198 6.35 -7.57 17.10
N GLN A 199 5.74 -6.38 17.03
CA GLN A 199 4.30 -6.21 17.20
C GLN A 199 3.50 -6.98 16.15
N LEU A 200 3.93 -6.92 14.88
CA LEU A 200 3.30 -7.67 13.80
C LEU A 200 3.37 -9.18 14.06
N LEU A 201 4.56 -9.71 14.35
CA LEU A 201 4.75 -11.16 14.57
C LEU A 201 3.93 -11.68 15.75
N ARG A 202 3.87 -10.94 16.86
CA ARG A 202 3.01 -11.30 18.02
C ARG A 202 1.52 -11.26 17.67
N SER A 203 1.12 -10.33 16.82
CA SER A 203 -0.26 -10.22 16.35
C SER A 203 -0.65 -11.39 15.43
N MET A 204 0.23 -11.77 14.50
CA MET A 204 0.04 -12.96 13.65
C MET A 204 0.05 -14.26 14.46
N MET A 205 0.92 -14.37 15.47
CA MET A 205 0.91 -15.49 16.42
C MET A 205 -0.42 -15.61 17.15
N SER A 206 -1.03 -14.50 17.55
CA SER A 206 -2.34 -14.50 18.19
C SER A 206 -3.43 -15.09 17.27
N GLU A 207 -3.41 -14.76 15.98
CA GLU A 207 -4.34 -15.33 14.98
C GLU A 207 -4.06 -16.82 14.74
N ALA A 208 -2.79 -17.21 14.65
CA ALA A 208 -2.39 -18.61 14.56
C ALA A 208 -2.89 -19.41 15.78
N GLU A 209 -2.71 -18.90 17.00
CA GLU A 209 -3.21 -19.54 18.22
C GLU A 209 -4.73 -19.64 18.25
N TRP A 210 -5.45 -18.62 17.77
CA TRP A 210 -6.91 -18.67 17.67
C TRP A 210 -7.36 -19.77 16.73
N ARG A 211 -6.74 -19.90 15.55
CA ARG A 211 -7.02 -20.99 14.60
C ARG A 211 -6.72 -22.36 15.20
N MET A 212 -5.53 -22.54 15.78
CA MET A 212 -5.10 -23.82 16.37
C MET A 212 -6.03 -24.28 17.50
N ARG A 213 -6.47 -23.36 18.36
CA ARG A 213 -7.37 -23.66 19.49
C ARG A 213 -8.85 -23.63 19.12
N LYS A 214 -9.20 -23.30 17.87
CA LYS A 214 -10.57 -22.99 17.42
C LYS A 214 -11.25 -21.98 18.34
N HIS A 215 -10.46 -21.02 18.83
CA HIS A 215 -10.96 -19.94 19.68
C HIS A 215 -11.68 -18.92 18.82
N VAL A 216 -12.89 -18.55 19.24
CA VAL A 216 -13.66 -17.46 18.63
C VAL A 216 -13.41 -16.20 19.46
N PRO A 217 -12.62 -15.22 18.96
CA PRO A 217 -12.39 -13.97 19.68
C PRO A 217 -13.64 -13.09 19.66
N THR A 218 -13.80 -12.18 20.63
CA THR A 218 -14.81 -11.12 20.52
C THR A 218 -14.49 -10.17 19.37
N VAL A 219 -15.49 -9.41 18.92
CA VAL A 219 -15.31 -8.36 17.88
C VAL A 219 -14.22 -7.36 18.26
N GLU A 220 -14.16 -7.00 19.54
CA GLU A 220 -13.17 -6.06 20.09
C GLU A 220 -11.77 -6.67 20.12
N GLN A 221 -11.64 -7.92 20.58
CA GLN A 221 -10.39 -8.66 20.57
C GLN A 221 -9.84 -8.82 19.16
N TYR A 222 -10.70 -9.25 18.23
CA TYR A 222 -10.37 -9.37 16.81
C TYR A 222 -9.85 -8.05 16.27
N MET A 223 -10.61 -6.94 16.37
CA MET A 223 -10.19 -5.68 15.78
C MET A 223 -8.91 -5.11 16.39
N SER A 224 -8.71 -5.28 17.70
CA SER A 224 -7.48 -4.82 18.35
C SER A 224 -6.23 -5.50 17.79
N ASN A 225 -6.34 -6.79 17.43
CA ASN A 225 -5.28 -7.55 16.80
C ASN A 225 -5.21 -7.27 15.28
N ALA A 226 -6.36 -7.28 14.62
CA ALA A 226 -6.52 -7.22 13.18
C ALA A 226 -6.02 -5.90 12.56
N ILE A 227 -6.01 -4.82 13.34
CA ILE A 227 -5.38 -3.53 12.99
C ILE A 227 -3.87 -3.69 12.82
N VAL A 228 -3.23 -4.50 13.66
CA VAL A 228 -1.78 -4.74 13.62
C VAL A 228 -1.45 -5.82 12.59
N SER A 229 -2.18 -6.94 12.59
CA SER A 229 -1.96 -8.05 11.65
C SER A 229 -2.21 -7.68 10.18
N PHE A 230 -2.92 -6.58 9.89
CA PHE A 230 -3.04 -6.04 8.53
C PHE A 230 -1.71 -5.48 7.96
N THR A 231 -0.60 -5.56 8.72
CA THR A 231 0.79 -5.38 8.27
C THR A 231 1.27 -3.94 8.01
N LEU A 232 0.41 -2.92 8.14
CA LEU A 232 0.80 -1.54 7.80
C LEU A 232 1.88 -0.95 8.71
N GLY A 233 2.15 -1.54 9.87
CA GLY A 233 3.20 -1.08 10.80
C GLY A 233 4.56 -1.06 10.09
N PRO A 234 5.15 -2.23 9.77
CA PRO A 234 6.41 -2.28 9.02
C PRO A 234 6.40 -1.55 7.68
N VAL A 235 5.26 -1.51 6.97
CA VAL A 235 5.18 -0.91 5.62
C VAL A 235 5.12 0.61 5.66
N VAL A 236 4.06 1.16 6.28
CA VAL A 236 3.77 2.60 6.25
C VAL A 236 4.67 3.31 7.25
N LEU A 237 4.73 2.84 8.50
CA LEU A 237 5.40 3.58 9.58
C LEU A 237 6.92 3.64 9.42
N THR A 238 7.54 2.61 8.83
CA THR A 238 8.95 2.66 8.42
C THR A 238 9.17 3.71 7.33
N SER A 239 8.29 3.73 6.32
CA SER A 239 8.39 4.63 5.17
C SER A 239 8.21 6.10 5.54
N LEU A 240 7.55 6.40 6.67
CA LEU A 240 7.42 7.77 7.20
C LEU A 240 8.78 8.42 7.49
N TYR A 241 9.82 7.64 7.83
CA TYR A 241 11.16 8.17 8.08
C TYR A 241 11.90 8.64 6.82
N PHE A 242 11.35 8.39 5.63
CA PHE A 242 11.96 8.74 4.36
C PHE A 242 11.20 9.88 3.66
N VAL A 243 10.12 10.41 4.25
CA VAL A 243 9.29 11.44 3.62
C VAL A 243 9.20 12.69 4.49
N GLY A 244 9.33 13.85 3.83
CA GLY A 244 9.13 15.14 4.49
C GLY A 244 10.15 15.46 5.59
N PRO A 245 9.76 16.31 6.57
CA PRO A 245 10.66 16.72 7.66
C PRO A 245 11.03 15.59 8.63
N LYS A 246 12.03 15.85 9.47
CA LYS A 246 12.45 14.91 10.53
C LYS A 246 11.32 14.63 11.52
N LEU A 247 11.07 13.36 11.80
CA LEU A 247 10.10 12.85 12.76
C LEU A 247 10.74 12.66 14.14
N SER A 248 10.40 13.53 15.08
CA SER A 248 10.85 13.40 16.46
C SER A 248 10.18 12.22 17.17
N ARG A 249 10.75 11.77 18.28
CA ARG A 249 10.16 10.72 19.12
C ARG A 249 8.79 11.13 19.69
N CYS A 250 8.59 12.43 19.94
CA CYS A 250 7.31 12.96 20.40
C CYS A 250 6.23 12.77 19.34
N VAL A 251 6.54 13.01 18.05
CA VAL A 251 5.59 12.81 16.94
C VAL A 251 5.18 11.34 16.81
N VAL A 252 6.16 10.43 16.86
CA VAL A 252 5.90 8.98 16.73
C VAL A 252 5.06 8.43 17.90
N ASN A 253 5.14 9.06 19.07
CA ASN A 253 4.36 8.69 20.25
C ASN A 253 3.05 9.50 20.39
N ASP A 254 2.76 10.41 19.46
CA ASP A 254 1.61 11.32 19.55
C ASP A 254 0.29 10.61 19.23
N GLN A 255 -0.80 11.10 19.83
CA GLN A 255 -2.13 10.56 19.58
C GLN A 255 -2.56 10.72 18.10
N GLU A 256 -2.18 11.81 17.43
CA GLU A 256 -2.50 12.02 16.01
C GLU A 256 -1.85 10.94 15.13
N TYR A 257 -0.59 10.59 15.41
CA TYR A 257 0.14 9.54 14.69
C TYR A 257 -0.53 8.18 14.85
N ASN A 258 -0.87 7.82 16.09
CA ASN A 258 -1.55 6.57 16.41
C ASN A 258 -2.95 6.50 15.78
N GLU A 259 -3.69 7.60 15.76
CA GLU A 259 -5.03 7.65 15.18
C GLU A 259 -5.00 7.56 13.64
N LEU A 260 -4.03 8.20 12.98
CA LEU A 260 -3.81 8.04 11.53
C LEU A 260 -3.54 6.57 11.17
N PHE A 261 -2.67 5.92 11.94
CA PHE A 261 -2.36 4.49 11.77
C PHE A 261 -3.59 3.62 12.02
N ARG A 262 -4.30 3.84 13.12
CA ARG A 262 -5.50 3.07 13.49
C ARG A 262 -6.59 3.17 12.43
N LEU A 263 -6.90 4.38 11.96
CA LEU A 263 -7.93 4.62 10.95
C LEU A 263 -7.58 3.97 9.62
N THR A 264 -6.34 4.13 9.16
CA THR A 264 -5.87 3.57 7.89
C THR A 264 -5.89 2.04 7.92
N SER A 265 -5.39 1.44 8.99
CA SER A 265 -5.37 -0.01 9.18
C SER A 265 -6.78 -0.59 9.34
N THR A 266 -7.67 0.12 10.04
CA THR A 266 -9.09 -0.25 10.15
C THR A 266 -9.76 -0.29 8.78
N ILE A 267 -9.55 0.73 7.93
CA ILE A 267 -10.10 0.76 6.57
C ILE A 267 -9.58 -0.44 5.77
N GLY A 268 -8.26 -0.68 5.81
CA GLY A 268 -7.63 -1.78 5.10
C GLY A 268 -8.14 -3.15 5.52
N ARG A 269 -8.16 -3.43 6.84
CA ARG A 269 -8.68 -4.67 7.41
C ARG A 269 -10.14 -4.91 7.01
N LEU A 270 -11.01 -3.93 7.22
CA LEU A 270 -12.44 -4.09 6.92
C LEU A 270 -12.72 -4.31 5.44
N LEU A 271 -11.96 -3.66 4.55
CA LEU A 271 -12.05 -3.89 3.10
C LEU A 271 -11.57 -5.31 2.73
N ASN A 272 -10.45 -5.73 3.32
CA ASN A 272 -9.91 -7.07 3.15
C ASN A 272 -10.94 -8.14 3.60
N ASP A 273 -11.53 -8.00 4.78
CA ASP A 273 -12.50 -8.96 5.32
C ASP A 273 -13.77 -9.05 4.43
N ILE A 274 -14.29 -7.91 3.95
CA ILE A 274 -15.44 -7.91 3.02
C ILE A 274 -15.12 -8.70 1.75
N ARG A 275 -13.94 -8.51 1.18
CA ARG A 275 -13.56 -9.08 -0.12
C ARG A 275 -13.02 -10.51 0.00
N GLY A 276 -12.42 -10.84 1.14
CA GLY A 276 -11.87 -12.15 1.47
C GLY A 276 -12.89 -13.12 2.05
N LEU A 277 -14.07 -12.65 2.51
CA LEU A 277 -15.08 -13.46 3.22
C LEU A 277 -15.28 -14.88 2.68
N GLU A 278 -15.52 -15.02 1.37
CA GLU A 278 -15.79 -16.33 0.77
C GLU A 278 -14.56 -17.25 0.77
N ARG A 279 -13.36 -16.70 0.67
CA ARG A 279 -12.10 -17.45 0.76
C ARG A 279 -11.86 -17.85 2.21
N GLU A 280 -11.87 -16.89 3.12
CA GLU A 280 -11.64 -17.12 4.56
C GLU A 280 -12.61 -18.17 5.12
N SER A 281 -13.89 -18.09 4.74
CA SER A 281 -14.90 -19.07 5.14
C SER A 281 -14.58 -20.49 4.64
N ARG A 282 -14.03 -20.64 3.43
CA ARG A 282 -13.61 -21.94 2.87
C ARG A 282 -12.37 -22.49 3.58
N GLU A 283 -11.49 -21.61 4.03
CA GLU A 283 -10.26 -21.93 4.76
C GLU A 283 -10.51 -22.15 6.27
N GLY A 284 -11.72 -21.86 6.74
CA GLY A 284 -12.11 -21.99 8.15
C GLY A 284 -11.60 -20.86 9.04
N ASN A 285 -11.15 -19.76 8.45
CA ASN A 285 -10.69 -18.57 9.13
C ASN A 285 -11.87 -17.68 9.54
N LEU A 286 -11.69 -16.93 10.63
CA LEU A 286 -12.68 -15.96 11.10
C LEU A 286 -12.33 -14.56 10.61
N ASP A 287 -13.28 -13.94 9.93
CA ASP A 287 -13.23 -12.53 9.54
C ASP A 287 -14.24 -11.69 10.37
N TYR A 288 -14.15 -10.37 10.28
CA TYR A 288 -15.02 -9.47 11.03
C TYR A 288 -16.52 -9.67 10.74
N ILE A 289 -16.93 -9.99 9.51
CA ILE A 289 -18.33 -10.25 9.15
C ILE A 289 -18.81 -11.51 9.86
N SER A 290 -18.05 -12.59 9.75
CA SER A 290 -18.36 -13.87 10.39
C SER A 290 -18.53 -13.70 11.91
N LEU A 291 -17.65 -12.93 12.55
CA LEU A 291 -17.73 -12.64 13.98
C LEU A 291 -18.96 -11.82 14.36
N LEU A 292 -19.29 -10.77 13.59
CA LEU A 292 -20.48 -9.99 13.88
C LEU A 292 -21.75 -10.85 13.76
N VAL A 293 -21.87 -11.66 12.69
CA VAL A 293 -23.03 -12.54 12.47
C VAL A 293 -23.15 -13.55 13.60
N LEU A 294 -22.05 -14.19 13.97
CA LEU A 294 -22.01 -15.19 15.04
C LEU A 294 -22.42 -14.59 16.39
N HIS A 295 -21.82 -13.46 16.78
CA HIS A 295 -22.13 -12.81 18.07
C HIS A 295 -23.50 -12.13 18.11
N SER A 296 -24.13 -11.88 16.97
CA SER A 296 -25.50 -11.36 16.90
C SER A 296 -26.56 -12.37 17.37
N GLY A 297 -26.19 -13.64 17.56
CA GLY A 297 -27.13 -14.71 17.93
C GLY A 297 -28.19 -14.98 16.86
N GLY A 298 -27.89 -14.69 15.59
CA GLY A 298 -28.81 -14.83 14.45
C GLY A 298 -29.69 -13.60 14.17
N SER A 299 -29.52 -12.50 14.90
CA SER A 299 -30.27 -11.25 14.64
C SER A 299 -29.75 -10.45 13.44
N MET A 300 -28.55 -10.74 12.94
CA MET A 300 -27.92 -10.01 11.86
C MET A 300 -27.51 -10.94 10.71
N SER A 301 -27.89 -10.58 9.48
CA SER A 301 -27.46 -11.29 8.27
C SER A 301 -26.07 -10.86 7.81
N VAL A 302 -25.46 -11.64 6.90
CA VAL A 302 -24.19 -11.31 6.25
C VAL A 302 -24.28 -9.98 5.49
N GLU A 303 -25.39 -9.70 4.84
CA GLU A 303 -25.65 -8.46 4.10
C GLU A 303 -25.72 -7.27 5.06
N THR A 304 -26.44 -7.42 6.16
CA THR A 304 -26.56 -6.38 7.21
C THR A 304 -25.21 -6.09 7.85
N ALA A 305 -24.39 -7.14 8.05
CA ALA A 305 -23.02 -7.00 8.53
C ALA A 305 -22.15 -6.22 7.53
N LYS A 306 -22.20 -6.58 6.24
CA LYS A 306 -21.50 -5.86 5.16
C LYS A 306 -21.90 -4.38 5.10
N GLU A 307 -23.19 -4.06 5.20
CA GLU A 307 -23.66 -2.67 5.25
C GLU A 307 -23.10 -1.90 6.46
N THR A 308 -23.06 -2.53 7.62
CA THR A 308 -22.50 -1.94 8.85
C THR A 308 -21.01 -1.63 8.67
N ILE A 309 -20.26 -2.54 8.06
CA ILE A 309 -18.84 -2.35 7.78
C ILE A 309 -18.62 -1.25 6.74
N TRP A 310 -19.41 -1.18 5.67
CA TRP A 310 -19.29 -0.10 4.69
C TRP A 310 -19.53 1.28 5.32
N LYS A 311 -20.48 1.39 6.25
CA LYS A 311 -20.70 2.62 7.04
C LYS A 311 -19.48 2.93 7.92
N ALA A 312 -18.88 1.91 8.56
CA ALA A 312 -17.68 2.08 9.37
C ALA A 312 -16.46 2.53 8.53
N ILE A 313 -16.25 1.93 7.35
CA ILE A 313 -15.20 2.33 6.39
C ILE A 313 -15.40 3.79 5.98
N ALA A 314 -16.62 4.19 5.62
CA ALA A 314 -16.91 5.57 5.23
C ALA A 314 -16.64 6.57 6.37
N SER A 315 -17.00 6.20 7.61
CA SER A 315 -16.71 6.99 8.81
C SER A 315 -15.20 7.12 9.06
N CYS A 316 -14.47 6.00 9.03
CA CYS A 316 -13.01 5.98 9.24
C CYS A 316 -12.29 6.81 8.17
N ARG A 317 -12.69 6.67 6.89
CA ARG A 317 -12.14 7.45 5.78
C ARG A 317 -12.36 8.96 5.97
N LYS A 318 -13.56 9.36 6.41
CA LYS A 318 -13.85 10.77 6.72
C LYS A 318 -12.99 11.28 7.88
N GLY A 319 -12.82 10.48 8.94
CA GLY A 319 -11.93 10.78 10.06
C GLY A 319 -10.48 10.94 9.62
N LEU A 320 -9.98 10.01 8.81
CA LEU A 320 -8.62 10.03 8.26
C LEU A 320 -8.40 11.29 7.44
N LEU A 321 -9.28 11.57 6.49
CA LEU A 321 -9.18 12.76 5.64
C LEU A 321 -9.19 14.05 6.47
N LYS A 322 -10.01 14.12 7.54
CA LYS A 322 -10.03 15.28 8.44
C LYS A 322 -8.68 15.50 9.12
N LEU A 323 -7.99 14.45 9.57
CA LEU A 323 -6.66 14.56 10.17
C LEU A 323 -5.60 14.95 9.15
N VAL A 324 -5.66 14.36 7.95
CA VAL A 324 -4.75 14.67 6.84
C VAL A 324 -4.84 16.15 6.48
N LEU A 325 -6.07 16.66 6.33
CA LEU A 325 -6.37 18.05 5.98
C LEU A 325 -6.13 19.05 7.11
N ARG A 326 -5.92 18.60 8.35
CA ARG A 326 -5.67 19.48 9.48
C ARG A 326 -4.32 20.17 9.33
N GLU A 327 -4.27 21.47 9.55
CA GLU A 327 -3.01 22.23 9.50
C GLU A 327 -2.46 22.47 10.91
N ASN A 328 -1.16 22.79 10.99
CA ASN A 328 -0.46 23.14 12.23
C ASN A 328 -0.60 22.07 13.34
N THR A 329 -0.47 20.80 12.97
CA THR A 329 -0.51 19.66 13.90
C THR A 329 0.87 19.04 14.11
N VAL A 330 0.95 18.07 15.02
CA VAL A 330 2.20 17.42 15.43
C VAL A 330 2.78 16.57 14.30
N VAL A 331 1.94 15.87 13.54
CA VAL A 331 2.39 15.03 12.42
C VAL A 331 2.55 15.87 11.13
N PRO A 332 3.75 15.90 10.51
CA PRO A 332 3.98 16.67 9.29
C PRO A 332 3.08 16.26 8.13
N ARG A 333 2.70 17.25 7.30
CA ARG A 333 1.76 17.04 6.18
C ARG A 333 2.19 15.91 5.22
N PRO A 334 3.45 15.80 4.76
CA PRO A 334 3.87 14.70 3.88
C PRO A 334 3.66 13.31 4.51
N CYS A 335 3.83 13.20 5.83
CA CYS A 335 3.63 11.95 6.57
C CYS A 335 2.14 11.60 6.63
N LYS A 336 1.26 12.59 6.88
CA LYS A 336 -0.20 12.39 6.86
C LYS A 336 -0.71 11.97 5.49
N GLU A 337 -0.18 12.59 4.44
CA GLU A 337 -0.52 12.23 3.06
C GLU A 337 -0.14 10.78 2.73
N LEU A 338 0.91 10.23 3.34
CA LEU A 338 1.28 8.84 3.13
C LEU A 338 0.22 7.87 3.68
N PHE A 339 -0.42 8.18 4.81
CA PHE A 339 -1.57 7.41 5.31
C PHE A 339 -2.78 7.50 4.36
N TRP A 340 -3.05 8.69 3.81
CA TRP A 340 -4.11 8.86 2.81
C TRP A 340 -3.82 8.06 1.53
N LYS A 341 -2.56 8.06 1.08
CA LYS A 341 -2.10 7.26 -0.05
C LYS A 341 -2.30 5.76 0.20
N MET A 342 -1.97 5.26 1.39
CA MET A 342 -2.28 3.87 1.76
C MET A 342 -3.78 3.59 1.73
N CYS A 343 -4.61 4.51 2.23
CA CYS A 343 -6.08 4.39 2.14
C CYS A 343 -6.55 4.22 0.68
N LYS A 344 -5.91 4.92 -0.27
CA LYS A 344 -6.22 4.78 -1.70
C LYS A 344 -5.75 3.44 -2.25
N ILE A 345 -4.57 2.95 -1.84
CA ILE A 345 -4.07 1.61 -2.20
C ILE A 345 -5.00 0.50 -1.75
N VAL A 346 -5.44 0.50 -0.50
CA VAL A 346 -6.35 -0.55 -0.02
C VAL A 346 -7.69 -0.51 -0.74
N HIS A 347 -8.18 0.69 -1.08
CA HIS A 347 -9.36 0.81 -1.94
C HIS A 347 -9.10 0.29 -3.35
N LEU A 348 -7.92 0.53 -3.95
CA LEU A 348 -7.59 -0.07 -5.25
C LEU A 348 -7.67 -1.60 -5.16
N PHE A 349 -6.96 -2.20 -4.19
CA PHE A 349 -6.87 -3.65 -4.07
C PHE A 349 -8.20 -4.32 -3.69
N TYR A 350 -9.09 -3.63 -2.98
CA TYR A 350 -10.31 -4.23 -2.41
C TYR A 350 -11.62 -3.53 -2.83
N SER A 351 -11.58 -2.65 -3.84
CA SER A 351 -12.77 -1.90 -4.27
C SER A 351 -13.85 -2.79 -4.88
N GLN A 352 -13.46 -3.79 -5.68
CA GLN A 352 -14.38 -4.65 -6.41
C GLN A 352 -14.21 -6.12 -6.04
N THR A 353 -12.96 -6.56 -5.94
CA THR A 353 -12.55 -7.95 -5.75
C THR A 353 -11.51 -8.06 -4.63
N ASP A 354 -11.06 -9.26 -4.32
CA ASP A 354 -9.84 -9.50 -3.54
C ASP A 354 -8.61 -9.38 -4.46
N GLY A 355 -8.31 -8.15 -4.85
CA GLY A 355 -7.35 -7.84 -5.90
C GLY A 355 -5.89 -8.08 -5.50
N PHE A 356 -5.56 -7.97 -4.20
CA PHE A 356 -4.21 -8.28 -3.72
C PHE A 356 -3.89 -9.77 -3.87
N THR A 357 -4.82 -10.63 -3.46
CA THR A 357 -4.65 -12.08 -3.51
C THR A 357 -4.76 -12.60 -4.93
N SER A 358 -5.61 -11.99 -5.76
CA SER A 358 -5.75 -12.39 -7.16
C SER A 358 -4.45 -12.27 -7.97
N PRO A 359 -4.09 -13.27 -8.79
CA PRO A 359 -2.92 -13.21 -9.65
C PRO A 359 -3.06 -12.23 -10.83
N ASN A 360 -4.28 -11.81 -11.17
CA ASN A 360 -4.56 -11.09 -12.42
C ASN A 360 -5.12 -9.68 -12.23
N GLU A 361 -5.82 -9.40 -11.12
CA GLU A 361 -6.62 -8.18 -10.96
C GLU A 361 -5.79 -6.90 -11.06
N MET A 362 -4.55 -6.91 -10.55
CA MET A 362 -3.67 -5.73 -10.55
C MET A 362 -2.68 -5.69 -11.70
N VAL A 363 -2.64 -6.71 -12.57
CA VAL A 363 -1.68 -6.77 -13.69
C VAL A 363 -1.83 -5.58 -14.64
N SER A 364 -3.07 -5.17 -14.93
CA SER A 364 -3.32 -3.99 -15.77
C SER A 364 -2.77 -2.70 -15.13
N ALA A 365 -2.96 -2.54 -13.81
CA ALA A 365 -2.43 -1.39 -13.07
C ALA A 365 -0.90 -1.40 -13.01
N VAL A 366 -0.28 -2.58 -12.80
CA VAL A 366 1.17 -2.79 -12.88
C VAL A 366 1.69 -2.35 -14.24
N ASN A 367 1.09 -2.85 -15.31
CA ASN A 367 1.49 -2.53 -16.68
C ASN A 367 1.37 -1.03 -16.96
N ALA A 368 0.23 -0.41 -16.63
CA ALA A 368 0.00 1.01 -16.87
C ALA A 368 1.00 1.91 -16.13
N VAL A 369 1.42 1.55 -14.91
CA VAL A 369 2.32 2.38 -14.09
C VAL A 369 3.79 2.14 -14.44
N ILE A 370 4.20 0.90 -14.68
CA ILE A 370 5.61 0.49 -14.71
C ILE A 370 6.10 0.22 -16.13
N TYR A 371 5.30 -0.42 -16.98
CA TYR A 371 5.79 -0.99 -18.24
C TYR A 371 5.31 -0.27 -19.49
N GLU A 372 4.04 0.16 -19.53
CA GLU A 372 3.45 0.74 -20.72
C GLU A 372 3.84 2.21 -20.88
N PRO A 373 4.53 2.60 -21.96
CA PRO A 373 4.82 4.00 -22.24
C PRO A 373 3.53 4.77 -22.58
N LEU A 374 3.61 6.10 -22.60
CA LEU A 374 2.49 6.97 -22.98
C LEU A 374 2.08 6.77 -24.44
N LYS A 375 0.77 6.66 -24.69
CA LYS A 375 0.18 6.63 -26.03
C LYS A 375 -0.29 8.04 -26.43
N LEU A 376 0.61 8.83 -27.00
CA LEU A 376 0.30 10.20 -27.42
C LEU A 376 -0.45 10.22 -28.76
N GLN A 377 -1.52 10.99 -28.84
CA GLN A 377 -2.16 11.28 -30.13
C GLN A 377 -1.29 12.28 -30.89
N THR A 378 -0.67 11.85 -31.98
CA THR A 378 0.00 12.77 -32.92
C THR A 378 -1.06 13.54 -33.69
N SER A 379 -1.46 14.70 -33.17
CA SER A 379 -2.14 15.71 -33.99
C SER A 379 -1.10 16.39 -34.86
N SER A 380 -0.86 15.84 -36.06
CA SER A 380 -0.18 16.59 -37.11
C SER A 380 -1.02 17.83 -37.42
N PRO A 381 -0.53 19.06 -37.20
CA PRO A 381 -1.27 20.23 -37.67
C PRO A 381 -1.12 20.25 -39.18
N SER A 382 -2.14 19.77 -39.91
CA SER A 382 -2.28 20.06 -41.33
C SER A 382 -2.52 21.56 -41.47
N VAL A 383 -1.45 22.33 -41.62
CA VAL A 383 -1.53 23.73 -42.06
C VAL A 383 -2.10 23.68 -43.48
N PRO A 384 -3.29 24.25 -43.77
CA PRO A 384 -3.72 24.41 -45.13
C PRO A 384 -2.79 25.45 -45.76
N VAL A 385 -1.97 25.01 -46.71
CA VAL A 385 -1.26 25.91 -47.61
C VAL A 385 -2.32 26.74 -48.31
N GLN A 386 -2.41 28.04 -47.98
CA GLN A 386 -3.15 28.98 -48.79
C GLN A 386 -2.44 29.06 -50.15
N SER A 387 -3.03 28.42 -51.16
CA SER A 387 -2.66 28.66 -52.54
C SER A 387 -3.17 30.05 -52.92
N GLU A 388 -2.26 31.02 -53.05
CA GLU A 388 -2.53 32.24 -53.80
C GLU A 388 -2.87 31.86 -55.25
N LYS A 389 -4.08 32.24 -55.69
CA LYS A 389 -4.38 32.60 -57.08
C LYS A 389 -5.55 33.57 -57.13
#